data_AF-A0A1C1A845-F1
#
_entry.id   AF-A0A1C1A845-F1
#
_cell.length_a   1.000
_cell.length_b   1.000
_cell.length_c   1.000
_cell.angle_alpha   90.00
_cell.angle_beta   90.00
_cell.angle_gamma   90.00
#
_symmetry.space_group_name_H-M   'P 1'
#
loop_
_entity.id
_entity.type
_entity.pdbx_description
1 polymer ?
#
loop_
_entity_poly.entity_id
_entity_poly.type
_entity_poly.pdbx_seq_one_letter_code
_entity_poly.pdbx_strand_id
1 'polypeptide(L)' 'MIVLPLFVTEPQERLHTKIEQLRGQMVSLGISYGFLHPDVQKCSRDLDQLLLQYYAIGRPKQ' A
#
# COMPACT_ATOMS: atom_id res chain seq x y z
N MET A 1 0.04 -24.62 -3.35
CA MET A 1 0.47 -23.22 -3.17
C MET A 1 0.11 -22.47 -4.42
N ILE A 2 -0.87 -21.57 -4.37
CA ILE A 2 -1.34 -20.86 -5.56
C ILE A 2 -0.40 -19.67 -5.79
N VAL A 3 0.57 -19.84 -6.67
CA VAL A 3 1.29 -18.72 -7.29
C VAL A 3 0.38 -18.25 -8.42
N LEU A 4 -0.37 -17.16 -8.22
CA LEU A 4 -1.11 -16.54 -9.32
C LEU A 4 -0.09 -15.90 -10.27
N PRO A 5 -0.05 -16.29 -11.55
CA PRO A 5 0.68 -15.56 -12.56
C PRO A 5 -0.24 -14.45 -13.04
N LEU A 6 -0.22 -13.29 -12.39
CA LEU A 6 -0.95 -12.14 -12.87
C LEU A 6 0.05 -11.19 -13.49
N PHE A 7 -0.04 -11.08 -14.82
CA PHE A 7 0.51 -9.99 -15.61
C PHE A 7 0.29 -8.69 -14.84
N VAL A 8 1.34 -8.23 -14.15
CA VAL A 8 1.29 -6.98 -13.41
C VAL A 8 1.24 -5.91 -14.48
N THR A 9 0.08 -5.27 -14.60
CA THR A 9 -0.04 -4.11 -15.48
C THR A 9 0.87 -3.02 -14.91
N GLU A 10 1.61 -2.27 -15.75
CA GLU A 10 2.46 -1.16 -15.30
C GLU A 10 1.81 -0.24 -14.23
N PRO A 11 0.49 0.06 -14.28
CA PRO A 11 -0.19 0.84 -13.24
C PRO A 11 -0.21 0.15 -11.86
N GLN A 12 -0.39 -1.17 -11.84
CA GLN A 12 -0.46 -1.96 -10.61
C GLN A 12 0.93 -2.10 -9.97
N GLU A 13 1.98 -2.23 -10.76
CA GLU A 13 3.38 -2.27 -10.31
C GLU A 13 3.83 -0.93 -9.69
N ARG A 14 3.41 0.19 -10.31
CA ARG A 14 3.64 1.54 -9.78
C ARG A 14 2.93 1.75 -8.44
N LEU A 15 1.70 1.26 -8.30
CA LEU A 15 0.97 1.31 -7.03
C LEU A 15 1.63 0.42 -5.97
N HIS A 16 2.03 -0.79 -6.34
CA HIS A 16 2.75 -1.69 -5.44
C HIS A 16 4.03 -1.04 -4.90
N THR A 17 4.82 -0.42 -5.77
CA THR A 17 6.05 0.29 -5.36
C THR A 17 5.75 1.43 -4.38
N LYS A 18 4.69 2.21 -4.62
CA LYS A 18 4.26 3.27 -3.69
C LYS A 18 3.78 2.72 -2.35
N ILE A 19 3.04 1.61 -2.35
CA ILE A 19 2.57 0.94 -1.13
C ILE A 19 3.76 0.52 -0.27
N GLU A 20 4.77 -0.13 -0.86
CA GLU A 20 5.96 -0.58 -0.13
C GLU A 20 6.81 0.59 0.39
N GLN A 21 6.97 1.65 -0.41
CA GLN A 21 7.65 2.86 0.05
C GLN A 21 6.94 3.50 1.25
N LEU A 22 5.62 3.61 1.21
CA LEU A 22 4.83 4.21 2.28
C LEU A 22 4.83 3.33 3.54
N ARG A 23 4.80 2.00 3.37
CA ARG A 23 4.94 1.03 4.45
C ARG A 23 6.29 1.19 5.16
N GLY A 24 7.38 1.33 4.40
CA GLY A 24 8.71 1.60 4.96
C GLY A 24 8.75 2.90 5.78
N GLN A 25 8.16 3.98 5.26
CA GLN A 25 8.06 5.25 5.98
C GLN A 25 7.23 5.12 7.26
N MET A 26 6.07 4.46 7.20
CA MET A 26 5.21 4.24 8.36
C MET A 26 5.92 3.45 9.46
N VAL A 27 6.69 2.42 9.10
CA VAL A 27 7.50 1.64 10.06
C VAL A 27 8.60 2.51 10.67
N SER A 28 9.34 3.27 9.87
CA SER A 28 10.39 4.16 10.37
C SER A 28 9.84 5.22 11.34
N LEU A 29 8.71 5.83 10.99
CA LEU A 29 8.00 6.80 11.84
C LEU A 29 7.44 6.14 13.10
N GLY A 30 6.89 4.92 12.98
CA GLY A 30 6.36 4.16 14.11
C GLY A 30 7.44 3.75 15.12
N ILE A 31 8.64 3.41 14.64
CA ILE A 31 9.81 3.14 15.49
C ILE A 31 10.28 4.43 16.18
N SER A 32 10.30 5.55 15.47
CA SER A 32 10.87 6.81 15.97
C SER A 32 9.94 7.56 16.92
N TYR A 33 8.64 7.58 16.62
CA TYR A 33 7.65 8.43 17.29
C TYR A 33 6.52 7.65 17.96
N GLY A 34 6.44 6.34 17.75
CA GLY A 34 5.36 5.50 18.23
C GLY A 34 4.15 5.49 17.29
N PHE A 35 3.28 4.49 17.49
CA PHE A 35 2.16 4.20 16.60
C PHE A 35 1.10 5.33 16.54
N LEU A 36 0.91 6.07 17.63
CA LEU A 36 -0.10 7.13 17.74
C LEU A 36 0.37 8.47 17.17
N HIS A 37 1.59 8.55 16.63
CA HIS A 37 2.10 9.79 16.05
C HIS A 37 1.23 10.21 14.85
N PRO A 38 0.88 11.51 14.72
CA PRO A 38 0.01 12.00 13.64
C PRO A 38 0.54 11.64 12.23
N ASP A 39 1.86 11.61 12.03
CA ASP A 39 2.44 11.23 10.74
C ASP A 39 2.31 9.73 10.45
N VAL A 40 2.37 8.87 11.47
CA VAL A 40 2.11 7.43 11.34
C VAL A 40 0.64 7.20 11.00
N GLN A 41 -0.25 7.92 11.67
CA GLN A 41 -1.70 7.87 11.41
C GLN A 41 -2.03 8.39 10.02
N LYS A 42 -1.33 9.43 9.53
CA LYS A 42 -1.45 9.91 8.16
C LYS A 42 -0.96 8.87 7.15
N CYS A 43 0.22 8.28 7.37
CA CYS A 43 0.73 7.21 6.52
C CYS A 43 -0.23 6.02 6.46
N SER A 44 -0.87 5.67 7.58
CA SER A 44 -1.87 4.59 7.62
C SER A 44 -3.07 4.88 6.72
N ARG A 45 -3.63 6.10 6.76
CA ARG A 45 -4.75 6.51 5.88
C ARG A 45 -4.36 6.53 4.41
N ASP A 46 -3.17 7.06 4.12
CA ASP A 46 -2.65 7.15 2.76
C ASP A 46 -2.37 5.73 2.20
N LEU A 47 -1.89 4.81 3.05
CA LEU A 47 -1.68 3.40 2.70
C LEU A 47 -2.99 2.69 2.38
N ASP A 48 -4.03 2.91 3.21
CA ASP A 48 -5.36 2.34 2.98
C ASP A 48 -5.94 2.77 1.62
N GLN A 49 -5.82 4.06 1.28
CA GLN A 49 -6.28 4.58 -0.01
C GLN A 49 -5.51 3.96 -1.20
N LEU A 50 -4.20 3.71 -1.05
CA LEU A 50 -3.40 3.06 -2.08
C LEU A 50 -3.77 1.58 -2.25
N LEU A 51 -4.06 0.88 -1.15
CA LEU A 51 -4.52 -0.50 -1.17
C LEU A 51 -5.89 -0.63 -1.86
N LEU A 52 -6.82 0.28 -1.56
CA LEU A 52 -8.13 0.32 -2.24
C LEU A 52 -7.97 0.48 -3.75
N GLN A 53 -7.08 1.38 -4.20
CA GLN A 53 -6.78 1.56 -5.63
C GLN A 53 -6.15 0.31 -6.26
N TYR A 54 -5.20 -0.32 -5.56
CA TYR A 54 -4.55 -1.54 -6.01
C TYR A 54 -5.55 -2.69 -6.21
N TYR A 55 -6.47 -2.89 -5.27
CA TYR A 55 -7.51 -3.92 -5.39
C TYR A 55 -8.61 -3.56 -6.38
N ALA A 56 -8.89 -2.27 -6.60
CA ALA A 56 -9.85 -1.83 -7.61
C ALA A 56 -9.39 -2.15 -9.05
N ILE A 57 -8.08 -2.17 -9.31
CA ILE A 57 -7.53 -2.56 -10.62
C ILE A 57 -7.67 -4.07 -10.84
N GLY A 58 -7.56 -4.88 -9.79
CA GLY A 58 -7.65 -6.33 -9.86
C GLY A 58 -9.06 -6.92 -9.82
N ARG A 59 -10.10 -6.12 -9.53
CA ARG A 59 -11.50 -6.58 -9.55
C ARG A 59 -12.17 -6.20 -10.88
N PRO A 60 -12.59 -7.18 -11.70
CA PRO A 60 -13.61 -6.88 -12.71
C PRO A 60 -14.88 -6.42 -11.99
N LYS A 61 -15.44 -5.29 -12.41
CA LYS A 61 -16.78 -4.85 -11.97
C LYS A 61 -17.75 -5.99 -12.30
N GLN A 62 -18.35 -6.57 -11.26
CA GLN A 62 -19.47 -7.52 -11.42
C GLN A 62 -20.68 -6.82 -12.01
#